data_AF-T1B1W9-F1
#
_entry.id   AF-T1B1W9-F1
#
_cell.length_a   1.000
_cell.length_b   1.000
_cell.length_c   1.000
_cell.angle_alpha   90.00
_cell.angle_beta   90.00
_cell.angle_gamma   90.00
#
_symmetry.space_group_name_H-M   'P 1'
#
loop_
_entity.id
_entity.type
_entity.pdbx_description
1 polymer ?
#
loop_
_entity_poly.entity_id
_entity_poly.type
_entity_poly.pdbx_seq_one_letter_code
_entity_poly.pdbx_strand_id
1 'polypeptide(L)'
;NPSIPLRRPDSHPEKEVAKQWRKPHIYSPADVRRMLDIARSYPSPRAPLRPLSIYTMLLLAYCAGLWRGELARLDLGDIDLQGGTITVRQTKFFKTRILPLPDSVIAELRAYIDARRRAGASQDPRSGLFWHEQRSARYTKEAIAWLLVDV
;
A
#
# COMPACT_ATOMS: atom_id res chain seq x y z
N ASN A 1 -39.40 -0.07 -31.16
CA ASN A 1 -39.74 -1.46 -30.77
C ASN A 1 -39.94 -1.47 -29.24
N PRO A 2 -41.19 -1.37 -28.74
CA PRO A 2 -41.49 -1.07 -27.33
C PRO A 2 -41.45 -2.29 -26.39
N SER A 3 -40.78 -3.38 -26.76
CA SER A 3 -40.84 -4.67 -26.06
C SER A 3 -39.59 -5.00 -25.24
N ILE A 4 -38.87 -4.02 -24.69
CA ILE A 4 -37.82 -4.29 -23.70
C ILE A 4 -38.52 -4.46 -22.35
N PRO A 5 -38.56 -5.65 -21.74
CA PRO A 5 -39.13 -5.80 -20.41
C PRO A 5 -38.37 -4.91 -19.43
N LEU A 6 -39.12 -4.16 -18.60
CA LEU A 6 -38.54 -3.37 -17.52
C LEU A 6 -37.69 -4.32 -16.66
N ARG A 7 -36.40 -4.01 -16.56
CA ARG A 7 -35.45 -4.72 -15.70
C ARG A 7 -36.07 -4.76 -14.30
N ARG A 8 -36.29 -5.97 -13.75
CA ARG A 8 -36.81 -6.10 -12.38
C ARG A 8 -35.96 -5.22 -11.45
N PRO A 9 -36.57 -4.34 -10.63
CA PRO A 9 -35.82 -3.57 -9.65
C PRO A 9 -35.01 -4.54 -8.79
N ASP A 10 -33.70 -4.29 -8.67
CA ASP A 10 -32.82 -5.12 -7.84
C ASP A 10 -33.40 -5.15 -6.41
N SER A 11 -33.53 -6.36 -5.85
CA SER A 11 -34.16 -6.59 -4.54
C SER A 11 -33.38 -6.03 -3.35
N HIS A 12 -32.26 -5.34 -3.60
CA HIS A 12 -31.42 -4.69 -2.62
C HIS A 12 -31.20 -3.21 -2.96
N PRO A 13 -32.23 -2.36 -2.77
CA PRO A 13 -32.10 -0.92 -2.98
C PRO A 13 -30.94 -0.30 -2.17
N GLU A 14 -30.61 -0.86 -1.01
CA GLU A 14 -29.46 -0.46 -0.19
C GLU A 14 -28.10 -0.61 -0.90
N LYS A 15 -27.92 -1.64 -1.76
CA LYS A 15 -26.66 -1.86 -2.49
C LYS A 15 -26.46 -0.83 -3.60
N GLU A 16 -27.54 -0.40 -4.25
CA GLU A 16 -27.52 0.64 -5.27
C GLU A 16 -27.35 2.04 -4.66
N VAL A 17 -27.97 2.31 -3.51
CA VAL A 17 -27.71 3.52 -2.72
C VAL A 17 -26.25 3.53 -2.25
N ALA A 18 -25.73 2.46 -1.65
CA ALA A 18 -24.32 2.39 -1.23
C ALA A 18 -23.33 2.52 -2.40
N LYS A 19 -23.72 2.13 -3.63
CA LYS A 19 -22.96 2.37 -4.87
C LYS A 19 -22.94 3.84 -5.26
N GLN A 20 -24.09 4.51 -5.22
CA GLN A 20 -24.19 5.95 -5.52
C GLN A 20 -23.35 6.80 -4.55
N TRP A 21 -23.21 6.37 -3.29
CA TRP A 21 -22.39 7.03 -2.27
C TRP A 21 -20.89 6.69 -2.33
N ARG A 22 -20.47 5.74 -3.17
CA ARG A 22 -19.05 5.37 -3.37
C ARG A 22 -18.54 5.84 -4.73
N LYS A 23 -18.61 7.13 -4.99
CA LYS A 23 -17.86 7.71 -6.13
C LYS A 23 -16.36 7.60 -5.81
N PRO A 24 -15.55 6.91 -6.63
CA PRO A 24 -14.11 6.87 -6.44
C PRO A 24 -13.55 8.29 -6.49
N HIS A 25 -12.86 8.70 -5.44
CA HIS A 25 -12.11 9.96 -5.44
C HIS A 25 -10.75 9.71 -6.09
N ILE A 26 -10.45 10.43 -7.16
CA ILE A 26 -9.15 10.36 -7.85
C ILE A 26 -8.31 11.53 -7.35
N TYR A 27 -7.26 11.21 -6.60
CA TYR A 27 -6.32 12.21 -6.09
C TYR A 27 -5.51 12.82 -7.22
N SER A 28 -5.32 14.15 -7.19
CA SER A 28 -4.40 14.81 -8.11
C SER A 28 -2.94 14.53 -7.72
N PRO A 29 -1.97 14.71 -8.64
CA PRO A 29 -0.55 14.63 -8.28
C PRO A 29 -0.15 15.58 -7.13
N ALA A 30 -0.79 16.74 -7.02
CA ALA A 30 -0.57 17.68 -5.93
C ALA A 30 -1.09 17.15 -4.59
N ASP A 31 -2.24 16.47 -4.59
CA ASP A 31 -2.78 15.83 -3.38
C ASP A 31 -1.89 14.69 -2.91
N VAL A 32 -1.44 13.85 -3.84
CA VAL A 32 -0.49 12.76 -3.54
C VAL A 32 0.81 13.32 -2.96
N ARG A 33 1.35 14.39 -3.54
CA ARG A 33 2.54 15.05 -3.00
C ARG A 33 2.31 15.54 -1.57
N ARG A 34 1.18 16.18 -1.30
CA ARG A 34 0.81 16.62 0.05
C ARG A 34 0.71 15.45 1.03
N MET A 35 0.10 14.34 0.63
CA MET A 35 0.01 13.14 1.46
C MET A 35 1.40 12.55 1.77
N LEU A 36 2.29 12.52 0.78
CA LEU A 36 3.67 12.06 0.96
C LEU A 36 4.46 12.98 1.91
N ASP A 37 4.28 14.29 1.80
CA ASP A 37 4.91 15.27 2.70
C ASP A 37 4.42 15.09 4.15
N ILE A 38 3.10 14.94 4.35
CA ILE A 38 2.51 14.66 5.68
C ILE A 38 3.08 13.36 6.25
N ALA A 39 3.14 12.30 5.45
CA ALA A 39 3.67 11.00 5.86
C ALA A 39 5.12 11.07 6.38
N ARG A 40 5.99 11.89 5.76
CA ARG A 40 7.37 12.09 6.22
C ARG A 40 7.44 12.74 7.61
N SER A 41 6.51 13.63 7.91
CA SER A 41 6.42 14.35 9.19
C SER A 41 5.48 13.71 10.21
N TYR A 42 4.92 12.53 9.93
CA TYR A 42 3.88 11.93 10.76
C TYR A 42 4.39 11.72 12.21
N PRO A 43 3.70 12.22 13.25
CA PRO A 43 4.21 12.17 14.61
C PRO A 43 4.17 10.73 15.15
N SER A 44 5.34 10.12 15.36
CA SER A 44 5.42 8.78 15.97
C SER A 44 6.60 8.58 16.94
N PRO A 45 6.56 9.20 18.14
CA PRO A 45 7.66 9.14 19.10
C PRO A 45 8.02 7.72 19.55
N ARG A 46 7.04 6.82 19.57
CA ARG A 46 7.22 5.43 20.02
C ARG A 46 7.45 4.42 18.89
N ALA A 47 7.51 4.88 17.64
CA ALA A 47 7.80 4.06 16.47
C ALA A 47 8.52 4.91 15.40
N PRO A 48 9.80 5.25 15.58
CA PRO A 48 10.57 6.10 14.66
C PRO A 48 10.56 5.67 13.19
N LEU A 49 10.38 4.37 12.91
CA LEU A 49 10.30 3.86 11.53
C LEU A 49 8.92 4.09 10.88
N ARG A 50 7.89 4.43 11.66
CA ARG A 50 6.51 4.54 11.17
C ARG A 50 6.33 5.62 10.08
N PRO A 51 6.86 6.84 10.21
CA PRO A 51 6.69 7.87 9.18
C PRO A 51 7.26 7.42 7.84
N LEU A 52 8.46 6.82 7.86
CA LEU A 52 9.10 6.28 6.67
C LEU A 52 8.34 5.07 6.10
N SER A 53 7.74 4.24 6.95
CA SER A 53 6.89 3.12 6.52
C SER A 53 5.63 3.62 5.81
N ILE A 54 4.92 4.60 6.39
CA ILE A 54 3.73 5.21 5.79
C ILE A 54 4.08 5.85 4.45
N TYR A 55 5.14 6.67 4.42
CA TYR A 55 5.63 7.31 3.22
C TYR A 55 5.90 6.29 2.10
N THR A 56 6.63 5.22 2.42
CA THR A 56 7.00 4.18 1.45
C THR A 56 5.77 3.38 0.99
N MET A 57 4.81 3.10 1.89
CA MET A 57 3.54 2.45 1.52
C MET A 57 2.74 3.31 0.52
N LEU A 58 2.61 4.62 0.77
CA LEU A 58 1.93 5.54 -0.13
C LEU A 58 2.66 5.67 -1.47
N LEU A 59 3.99 5.76 -1.44
CA LEU A 59 4.81 5.82 -2.64
C LEU A 59 4.61 4.59 -3.53
N LEU A 60 4.62 3.38 -2.95
CA LEU A 60 4.38 2.15 -3.70
C LEU A 60 2.92 2.03 -4.18
N ALA A 61 1.95 2.47 -3.38
CA ALA A 61 0.55 2.50 -3.80
C ALA A 61 0.36 3.41 -5.03
N TYR A 62 1.03 4.56 -5.05
CA TYR A 62 0.95 5.52 -6.15
C TYR A 62 1.74 5.08 -7.39
N CYS A 63 3.03 4.75 -7.24
CA CYS A 63 3.92 4.48 -8.36
C CYS A 63 3.76 3.07 -8.94
N ALA A 64 3.46 2.08 -8.10
CA ALA A 64 3.35 0.67 -8.51
C ALA A 64 1.91 0.13 -8.45
N GLY A 65 0.94 0.96 -8.07
CA GLY A 65 -0.47 0.58 -8.01
C GLY A 65 -0.74 -0.52 -6.98
N LEU A 66 0.07 -0.64 -5.94
CA LEU A 66 -0.07 -1.73 -4.96
C LEU A 66 -1.31 -1.52 -4.08
N TRP A 67 -2.07 -2.60 -3.92
CA TRP A 67 -3.22 -2.58 -3.03
C TRP A 67 -2.77 -2.79 -1.59
N ARG A 68 -3.55 -2.30 -0.63
CA ARG A 68 -3.31 -2.49 0.82
C ARG A 68 -2.98 -3.93 1.23
N GLY A 69 -3.67 -4.91 0.63
CA GLY A 69 -3.43 -6.33 0.91
C GLY A 69 -2.15 -6.89 0.27
N GLU A 70 -1.62 -6.23 -0.76
CA GLU A 70 -0.33 -6.56 -1.37
C GLU A 70 0.79 -5.95 -0.54
N LEU A 71 0.66 -4.68 -0.12
CA LEU A 71 1.58 -4.03 0.80
C LEU A 71 1.77 -4.84 2.10
N ALA A 72 0.69 -5.33 2.70
CA ALA A 72 0.73 -6.12 3.94
C ALA A 72 1.45 -7.48 3.80
N ARG A 73 1.50 -8.03 2.58
CA ARG A 73 2.06 -9.37 2.31
C ARG A 73 3.43 -9.33 1.65
N LEU A 74 3.90 -8.13 1.30
CA LEU A 74 5.17 -7.94 0.65
C LEU A 74 6.30 -8.32 1.61
N ASP A 75 7.15 -9.25 1.19
CA ASP A 75 8.31 -9.68 1.96
C ASP A 75 9.55 -8.90 1.52
N LEU A 76 10.58 -8.87 2.37
CA LEU A 76 11.84 -8.17 2.07
C LEU A 76 12.50 -8.71 0.79
N GLY A 77 12.43 -10.04 0.58
CA GLY A 77 12.98 -10.72 -0.58
C GLY A 77 12.19 -10.52 -1.87
N ASP A 78 11.05 -9.82 -1.83
CA ASP A 78 10.30 -9.46 -3.03
C ASP A 78 10.84 -8.20 -3.72
N ILE A 79 11.80 -7.51 -3.10
CA ILE A 79 12.42 -6.29 -3.64
C ILE A 79 13.76 -6.63 -4.28
N ASP A 80 13.84 -6.49 -5.60
CA ASP A 80 15.12 -6.52 -6.31
C ASP A 80 15.61 -5.09 -6.53
N LEU A 81 16.49 -4.65 -5.62
CA LEU A 81 17.08 -3.32 -5.67
C LEU A 81 18.12 -3.15 -6.79
N GLN A 82 18.60 -4.23 -7.42
CA GLN A 82 19.58 -4.16 -8.52
C GLN A 82 18.86 -4.15 -9.87
N GLY A 83 17.89 -5.05 -10.06
CA GLY A 83 17.04 -5.06 -11.24
C GLY A 83 15.96 -3.98 -11.24
N GLY A 84 15.76 -3.29 -10.12
CA GLY A 84 14.78 -2.21 -10.00
C GLY A 84 13.34 -2.72 -10.05
N THR A 85 13.06 -3.89 -9.48
CA THR A 85 11.75 -4.54 -9.58
C THR A 85 11.17 -4.94 -8.23
N ILE A 86 9.85 -5.10 -8.21
CA ILE A 86 9.09 -5.65 -7.09
C ILE A 86 8.28 -6.86 -7.56
N THR A 87 8.38 -7.96 -6.82
CA THR A 87 7.61 -9.19 -7.06
C THR A 87 6.36 -9.18 -6.19
N VAL A 88 5.19 -8.99 -6.81
CA VAL A 88 3.91 -9.03 -6.09
C VAL A 88 3.34 -10.43 -6.19
N ARG A 89 3.42 -11.18 -5.09
CA ARG A 89 2.91 -12.57 -5.00
C ARG A 89 1.42 -12.61 -4.68
N GLN A 90 0.75 -13.65 -5.19
CA GLN A 90 -0.59 -14.07 -4.78
C GLN A 90 -1.63 -12.93 -4.76
N THR A 91 -1.81 -12.25 -5.88
CA THR A 91 -2.91 -11.29 -6.04
C THR A 91 -4.26 -11.98 -5.89
N LYS A 92 -5.37 -11.23 -5.84
CA LYS A 92 -6.69 -11.82 -6.14
C LYS A 92 -6.52 -12.62 -7.44
N PHE A 93 -6.93 -13.89 -7.45
CA PHE A 93 -6.69 -14.88 -8.53
C PHE A 93 -5.33 -15.62 -8.58
N PHE A 94 -4.53 -15.62 -7.50
CA PHE A 94 -3.28 -16.41 -7.39
C PHE A 94 -2.22 -16.08 -8.45
N LYS A 95 -2.29 -14.92 -9.10
CA LYS A 95 -1.27 -14.50 -10.06
C LYS A 95 -0.10 -13.85 -9.33
N THR A 96 1.10 -14.06 -9.86
CA THR A 96 2.31 -13.33 -9.48
C THR A 96 2.66 -12.40 -10.63
N ARG A 97 3.05 -11.16 -10.31
CA ARG A 97 3.55 -10.19 -11.30
C ARG A 97 4.84 -9.55 -10.81
N ILE A 98 5.73 -9.27 -11.74
CA ILE A 98 6.93 -8.45 -11.51
C ILE A 98 6.64 -7.07 -12.06
N LEU A 99 6.83 -6.03 -11.26
CA LEU A 99 6.64 -4.64 -11.67
C LEU A 99 7.99 -3.92 -11.65
N PRO A 100 8.38 -3.23 -12.74
CA PRO A 100 9.51 -2.31 -12.70
C PRO A 100 9.16 -1.08 -11.87
N LEU A 101 10.15 -0.53 -11.17
CA LEU A 101 10.02 0.70 -10.40
C LEU A 101 10.97 1.77 -10.96
N PRO A 102 10.58 3.05 -10.95
CA PRO A 102 11.51 4.13 -11.27
C PRO A 102 12.70 4.17 -10.32
N ASP A 103 13.87 4.61 -10.80
CA ASP A 103 15.10 4.71 -10.01
C ASP A 103 14.93 5.55 -8.73
N SER A 104 14.11 6.61 -8.80
CA SER A 104 13.78 7.44 -7.64
C SER A 104 13.05 6.64 -6.54
N VAL A 105 12.14 5.74 -6.93
CA VAL A 105 11.41 4.87 -5.99
C VAL A 105 12.35 3.81 -5.41
N ILE A 106 13.28 3.29 -6.21
CA ILE A 106 14.31 2.36 -5.74
C ILE A 106 15.24 3.01 -4.71
N ALA A 107 15.62 4.28 -4.91
CA ALA A 107 16.41 5.03 -3.94
C ALA A 107 15.69 5.20 -2.60
N GLU A 108 14.40 5.56 -2.63
CA GLU A 108 13.56 5.67 -1.42
C GLU A 108 13.36 4.31 -0.73
N LEU A 109 13.16 3.23 -1.48
CA LEU A 109 13.09 1.87 -0.95
C LEU A 109 14.39 1.44 -0.28
N ARG A 110 15.55 1.77 -0.87
CA ARG A 110 16.86 1.48 -0.28
C ARG A 110 17.02 2.20 1.05
N ALA A 111 16.69 3.49 1.09
CA ALA A 111 16.73 4.29 2.32
C ALA A 111 15.81 3.69 3.40
N TYR A 112 14.61 3.24 3.03
CA TYR A 112 13.69 2.54 3.93
C TYR A 112 14.27 1.24 4.48
N ILE A 113 14.79 0.38 3.60
CA ILE A 113 15.35 -0.93 3.99
C ILE A 113 16.55 -0.74 4.93
N ASP A 114 17.39 0.26 4.67
CA ASP A 114 18.52 0.60 5.54
C ASP A 114 18.07 1.12 6.90
N ALA A 115 17.05 1.98 6.95
CA ALA A 115 16.46 2.45 8.21
C ALA A 115 15.82 1.30 9.00
N ARG A 116 15.10 0.42 8.32
CA ARG A 116 14.52 -0.80 8.88
C ARG A 116 15.59 -1.72 9.47
N ARG A 117 16.73 -1.88 8.80
CA ARG A 117 17.89 -2.63 9.32
C ARG A 117 18.46 -1.98 10.58
N ARG A 118 18.67 -0.66 10.58
CA ARG A 118 19.18 0.07 11.75
C ARG A 118 18.24 0.00 12.96
N ALA A 119 16.94 -0.11 12.73
CA ALA A 119 15.92 -0.32 13.76
C ALA A 119 15.86 -1.78 14.28
N GLY A 120 16.76 -2.67 13.84
CA GLY A 120 16.86 -4.05 14.34
C GLY A 120 15.85 -5.04 13.72
N ALA A 121 15.15 -4.67 12.64
CA ALA A 121 14.24 -5.59 11.99
C ALA A 121 14.97 -6.73 11.27
N SER A 122 14.37 -7.92 11.28
CA SER A 122 14.93 -9.14 10.66
C SER A 122 15.34 -8.93 9.21
N GLN A 123 16.51 -9.43 8.82
CA GLN A 123 16.99 -9.41 7.44
C GLN A 123 16.63 -10.71 6.68
N ASP A 124 15.81 -11.58 7.27
CA ASP A 124 15.26 -12.76 6.58
C ASP A 124 14.46 -12.29 5.34
N PRO A 125 14.74 -12.81 4.14
CA PRO A 125 13.96 -12.52 2.94
C PRO A 125 12.46 -12.76 3.07
N ARG A 126 12.01 -13.64 3.97
CA ARG A 126 10.60 -13.95 4.25
C ARG A 126 9.98 -13.04 5.32
N SER A 127 10.78 -12.17 5.94
CA SER A 127 10.25 -11.16 6.85
C SER A 127 9.47 -10.10 6.08
N GLY A 128 8.39 -9.59 6.66
CA GLY A 128 7.60 -8.55 6.01
C GLY A 128 8.44 -7.31 5.73
N LEU A 129 8.32 -6.74 4.53
CA LEU A 129 9.00 -5.50 4.16
C LEU A 129 8.62 -4.39 5.15
N PHE A 130 7.33 -4.21 5.37
CA PHE A 130 6.83 -3.27 6.36
C PHE A 130 6.73 -3.90 7.74
N TRP A 131 7.51 -3.34 8.67
CA TRP A 131 7.70 -3.90 10.01
C TRP A 131 7.33 -2.89 11.11
N HIS A 132 6.64 -3.38 12.13
CA HIS A 132 6.21 -2.62 13.29
C HIS A 132 7.14 -2.88 14.49
N GLU A 133 7.89 -1.86 14.87
CA GLU A 133 8.97 -1.97 15.87
C GLU A 133 8.53 -2.54 17.22
N GLN A 134 7.49 -1.96 17.83
CA GLN A 134 7.06 -2.41 19.17
C GLN A 134 6.50 -3.84 19.21
N ARG A 135 6.05 -4.36 18.07
CA ARG A 135 5.44 -5.70 17.98
C ARG A 135 6.41 -6.72 17.39
N SER A 136 7.58 -6.26 16.94
CA SER A 136 8.55 -7.03 16.18
C SER A 136 7.91 -7.90 15.08
N ALA A 137 6.91 -7.35 14.38
CA ALA A 137 6.07 -8.10 13.45
C ALA A 137 5.73 -7.29 12.19
N ARG A 138 5.29 -7.96 11.13
CA ARG A 138 4.82 -7.30 9.90
C ARG A 138 3.53 -6.50 10.17
N TYR A 139 3.32 -5.45 9.40
CA TYR A 139 2.05 -4.74 9.41
C TYR A 139 0.92 -5.60 8.85
N THR A 140 -0.22 -5.63 9.55
CA THR A 140 -1.43 -6.27 9.04
C THR A 140 -2.16 -5.36 8.05
N LYS A 141 -2.99 -5.94 7.19
CA LYS A 141 -3.86 -5.19 6.27
C LYS A 141 -4.70 -4.15 7.01
N GLU A 142 -5.21 -4.50 8.17
CA GLU A 142 -6.04 -3.66 9.02
C GLU A 142 -5.21 -2.52 9.60
N ALA A 143 -4.00 -2.79 10.08
CA ALA A 143 -3.10 -1.75 10.59
C ALA A 143 -2.71 -0.75 9.48
N ILE A 144 -2.41 -1.23 8.27
CA ILE A 144 -2.14 -0.35 7.12
C ILE A 144 -3.38 0.48 6.78
N ALA A 145 -4.59 -0.09 6.88
CA ALA A 145 -5.82 0.65 6.64
C ALA A 145 -5.93 1.90 7.53
N TRP A 146 -5.75 1.69 8.83
CA TRP A 146 -5.83 2.76 9.83
C TRP A 146 -4.73 3.79 9.59
N LEU A 147 -3.49 3.34 9.40
CA LEU A 147 -2.35 4.25 9.18
C LEU A 147 -2.49 5.13 7.94
N LEU A 148 -3.07 4.62 6.86
CA LEU A 148 -3.23 5.37 5.62
C LEU A 148 -4.47 6.28 5.60
N VAL A 149 -5.41 6.08 6.53
CA VAL A 149 -6.59 6.96 6.70
C VAL A 149 -6.27 8.13 7.65
N ASP A 150 -5.35 7.92 8.59
CA ASP A 150 -4.92 8.94 9.55
C ASP A 150 -3.94 9.98 8.98
N VAL A 151 -3.51 9.82 7.72
CA VAL A 151 -2.55 10.69 7.01
C VAL A 151 -3.31 11.59 6.04
#